data_AF-A0A3D5MKK1-F1
#
_entry.id   AF-A0A3D5MKK1-F1
#
_cell.length_a   1.000
_cell.length_b   1.000
_cell.length_c   1.000
_cell.angle_alpha   90.00
_cell.angle_beta   90.00
_cell.angle_gamma   90.00
#
_symmetry.space_group_name_H-M   'P 1'
#
loop_
_entity.id
_entity.type
_entity.pdbx_description
1 polymer ?
#
loop_
_entity_poly.entity_id
_entity_poly.type
_entity_poly.pdbx_seq_one_letter_code
_entity_poly.pdbx_strand_id
1 'polypeptide(L)'
;MSTRAAELMRRIEDDRGKAYPLASERSEAYKKAMEMFLASGNHEQANIAKIEWLVFAFQETDKHEPGAYFGPRFTGPGKVPFPDFYELPPHTREYLKARVDATSNPIHRARYADFLWDKFQDAEAGPAAVTAYIDCIRLYNELGDSNSAFRAARRACHLATKFGNAELRRAVKEAAVKLIAELVTQADLGFVRKVGDALTDIGDLLEPEERKMLIERFEHMRASFVSVRNYFLERATLKVLRQVYKLDGDSVAERRAWLQEGESYEAEGDYKLKLDGTGGGPGGGPVVASHLYQLALDHFMQMGETAKVESLQKKLKEAYALGPANYQQFVEGLRGVPGGSGTQN
;
A
#
# COMPACT_ATOMS: atom_id res chain seq x y z
N MET A 1 40.09 -12.62 -1.88
CA MET A 1 38.87 -11.78 -1.88
C MET A 1 37.60 -12.56 -2.20
N SER A 2 37.64 -13.54 -3.12
CA SER A 2 36.51 -14.44 -3.45
C SER A 2 35.80 -15.06 -2.22
N THR A 3 36.54 -15.53 -1.21
CA THR A 3 35.96 -16.11 0.02
C THR A 3 35.04 -15.14 0.79
N ARG A 4 35.42 -13.86 0.86
CA ARG A 4 34.59 -12.84 1.54
C ARG A 4 33.32 -12.52 0.77
N ALA A 5 33.36 -12.58 -0.56
CA ALA A 5 32.19 -12.37 -1.41
C ALA A 5 31.19 -13.53 -1.26
N ALA A 6 31.68 -14.77 -1.29
CA ALA A 6 30.85 -15.95 -1.04
C ALA A 6 30.23 -15.96 0.37
N GLU A 7 31.01 -15.55 1.38
CA GLU A 7 30.49 -15.39 2.75
C GLU A 7 29.39 -14.33 2.83
N LEU A 8 29.55 -13.20 2.13
CA LEU A 8 28.52 -12.16 2.05
C LEU A 8 27.24 -12.67 1.39
N MET A 9 27.34 -13.37 0.25
CA MET A 9 26.19 -13.99 -0.43
C MET A 9 25.40 -14.90 0.52
N ARG A 10 26.10 -15.80 1.21
CA ARG A 10 25.49 -16.71 2.19
C ARG A 10 24.84 -15.93 3.35
N ARG A 11 25.49 -14.88 3.86
CA ARG A 11 24.90 -14.07 4.93
C ARG A 11 23.62 -13.36 4.49
N ILE A 12 23.54 -12.90 3.24
CA ILE A 12 22.31 -12.29 2.71
C ILE A 12 21.21 -13.37 2.59
N GLU A 13 21.56 -14.55 2.08
CA GLU A 13 20.65 -15.71 1.97
C GLU A 13 20.09 -16.15 3.32
N ASP A 14 20.93 -16.25 4.35
CA ASP A 14 20.54 -16.68 5.68
C ASP A 14 19.84 -15.57 6.48
N ASP A 15 19.97 -14.30 6.07
CA ASP A 15 19.33 -13.19 6.76
C ASP A 15 17.82 -13.18 6.50
N ARG A 16 17.06 -13.47 7.54
CA ARG A 16 15.59 -13.45 7.52
C ARG A 16 15.00 -12.08 7.88
N GLY A 17 15.68 -10.98 7.54
CA GLY A 17 15.18 -9.62 7.71
C GLY A 17 15.70 -8.87 8.94
N LYS A 18 16.77 -9.36 9.58
CA LYS A 18 17.38 -8.69 10.74
C LYS A 18 18.47 -7.71 10.32
N ALA A 19 19.38 -8.17 9.47
CA ALA A 19 20.49 -7.36 8.97
C ALA A 19 20.11 -6.58 7.70
N TYR A 20 19.21 -7.12 6.89
CA TYR A 20 18.74 -6.52 5.64
C TYR A 20 17.19 -6.56 5.59
N PRO A 21 16.50 -5.78 6.44
CA PRO A 21 15.04 -5.73 6.46
C PRO A 21 14.45 -5.22 5.14
N LEU A 22 15.13 -4.31 4.44
CA LEU A 22 14.62 -3.72 3.21
C LEU A 22 15.18 -4.40 1.95
N ALA A 23 14.34 -4.53 0.92
CA ALA A 23 14.76 -5.03 -0.39
C ALA A 23 15.93 -4.22 -0.97
N SER A 24 15.94 -2.90 -0.77
CA SER A 24 17.05 -2.03 -1.20
C SER A 24 18.37 -2.36 -0.50
N GLU A 25 18.34 -2.73 0.77
CA GLU A 25 19.56 -3.08 1.51
C GLU A 25 20.13 -4.43 1.06
N ARG A 26 19.26 -5.40 0.76
CA ARG A 26 19.65 -6.66 0.12
C ARG A 26 20.26 -6.42 -1.26
N SER A 27 19.63 -5.58 -2.07
CA SER A 27 20.14 -5.14 -3.37
C SER A 27 21.55 -4.57 -3.26
N GLU A 28 21.80 -3.62 -2.37
CA GLU A 28 23.14 -3.04 -2.20
C GLU A 28 24.17 -4.07 -1.69
N ALA A 29 23.75 -5.01 -0.83
CA ALA A 29 24.62 -6.08 -0.36
C ALA A 29 25.02 -7.05 -1.49
N TYR A 30 24.08 -7.41 -2.38
CA TYR A 30 24.37 -8.22 -3.57
C TYR A 30 25.25 -7.49 -4.57
N LYS A 31 25.00 -6.19 -4.80
CA LYS A 31 25.87 -5.34 -5.62
C LYS A 31 27.32 -5.37 -5.12
N LYS A 32 27.51 -5.22 -3.80
CA LYS A 32 28.83 -5.31 -3.19
C LYS A 32 29.47 -6.69 -3.38
N ALA A 33 28.71 -7.78 -3.26
CA ALA A 33 29.22 -9.12 -3.52
C ALA A 33 29.65 -9.29 -4.99
N MET A 34 28.85 -8.78 -5.94
CA MET A 34 29.18 -8.76 -7.37
C MET A 34 30.49 -8.02 -7.63
N GLU A 35 30.65 -6.81 -7.10
CA GLU A 35 31.89 -6.01 -7.25
C GLU A 35 33.12 -6.75 -6.69
N MET A 36 32.98 -7.42 -5.55
CA MET A 36 34.06 -8.22 -4.95
C MET A 36 34.43 -9.44 -5.79
N PHE A 37 33.45 -10.11 -6.41
CA PHE A 37 33.72 -11.22 -7.32
C PHE A 37 34.43 -10.75 -8.59
N LEU A 38 33.98 -9.64 -9.19
CA LEU A 38 34.65 -9.02 -10.35
C LEU A 38 36.09 -8.64 -10.03
N ALA A 39 36.34 -7.99 -8.89
CA ALA A 39 37.69 -7.62 -8.45
C ALA A 39 38.62 -8.83 -8.23
N SER A 40 38.05 -10.03 -8.06
CA SER A 40 38.80 -11.28 -7.93
C SER A 40 38.85 -12.13 -9.21
N GLY A 41 38.31 -11.64 -10.33
CA GLY A 41 38.25 -12.36 -11.60
C GLY A 41 37.22 -13.49 -11.66
N ASN A 42 36.32 -13.60 -10.67
CA ASN A 42 35.30 -14.65 -10.62
C ASN A 42 34.01 -14.18 -11.34
N HIS A 43 34.05 -14.16 -12.66
CA HIS A 43 32.96 -13.61 -13.49
C HIS A 43 31.65 -14.39 -13.38
N GLU A 44 31.71 -15.70 -13.18
CA GLU A 44 30.52 -16.54 -13.03
C GLU A 44 29.74 -16.16 -11.76
N GLN A 45 30.41 -16.10 -10.62
CA GLN A 45 29.78 -15.71 -9.36
C GLN A 45 29.36 -14.23 -9.35
N ALA A 46 30.09 -13.36 -10.07
CA ALA A 46 29.66 -11.99 -10.29
C ALA A 46 28.34 -11.93 -11.08
N ASN A 47 28.18 -12.73 -12.12
CA ASN A 47 26.93 -12.78 -12.89
C ASN A 47 25.75 -13.27 -12.03
N ILE A 48 25.97 -14.28 -11.19
CA ILE A 48 24.96 -14.74 -10.22
C ILE A 48 24.57 -13.61 -9.27
N ALA A 49 25.55 -12.96 -8.64
CA ALA A 49 25.30 -11.83 -7.74
C ALA A 49 24.64 -10.64 -8.45
N LYS A 50 24.90 -10.45 -9.75
CA LYS A 50 24.24 -9.42 -10.57
C LYS A 50 22.74 -9.71 -10.73
N ILE A 51 22.34 -10.96 -10.96
CA ILE A 51 20.91 -11.33 -11.05
C ILE A 51 20.21 -10.99 -9.74
N GLU A 52 20.78 -11.45 -8.63
CA GLU A 52 20.24 -11.24 -7.28
C GLU A 52 20.13 -9.74 -6.94
N TRP A 53 21.18 -8.98 -7.25
CA TRP A 53 21.18 -7.52 -7.11
C TRP A 53 20.03 -6.89 -7.89
N LEU A 54 19.92 -7.17 -9.20
CA LEU A 54 18.92 -6.53 -10.05
C LEU A 54 17.49 -6.86 -9.62
N VAL A 55 17.20 -8.12 -9.27
CA VAL A 55 15.87 -8.54 -8.81
C VAL A 55 15.44 -7.80 -7.54
N PHE A 56 16.35 -7.58 -6.60
CA PHE A 56 16.09 -6.78 -5.39
C PHE A 56 16.12 -5.27 -5.64
N ALA A 57 16.74 -4.80 -6.73
CA ALA A 57 16.80 -3.39 -7.07
C ALA A 57 15.48 -2.84 -7.65
N PHE A 58 14.62 -3.70 -8.23
CA PHE A 58 13.29 -3.28 -8.69
C PHE A 58 12.45 -2.76 -7.51
N GLN A 59 11.66 -1.70 -7.73
CA GLN A 59 10.72 -1.24 -6.70
C GLN A 59 9.38 -1.93 -6.85
N GLU A 60 8.76 -2.28 -5.73
CA GLU A 60 7.36 -2.66 -5.69
C GLU A 60 6.50 -1.41 -5.90
N THR A 61 5.56 -1.46 -6.83
CA THR A 61 4.63 -0.36 -7.09
C THR A 61 3.24 -0.68 -6.52
N ASP A 62 2.35 0.32 -6.50
CA ASP A 62 0.93 0.10 -6.20
C ASP A 62 0.13 -0.43 -7.41
N LYS A 63 0.79 -0.68 -8.55
CA LYS A 63 0.16 -1.35 -9.70
C LYS A 63 0.26 -2.84 -9.49
N HIS A 64 -0.87 -3.52 -9.55
CA HIS A 64 -0.92 -4.95 -9.27
C HIS A 64 -1.25 -5.83 -10.48
N GLU A 65 -1.28 -5.24 -11.68
CA GLU A 65 -1.40 -5.97 -12.93
C GLU A 65 -0.08 -6.65 -13.31
N PRO A 66 -0.12 -7.84 -13.96
CA PRO A 66 1.08 -8.53 -14.41
C PRO A 66 1.99 -7.63 -15.26
N GLY A 67 3.28 -7.60 -14.93
CA GLY A 67 4.31 -6.80 -15.58
C GLY A 67 4.49 -5.41 -14.99
N ALA A 68 3.57 -4.96 -14.12
CA ALA A 68 3.57 -3.61 -13.57
C ALA A 68 3.97 -3.54 -12.10
N TYR A 69 4.01 -4.67 -11.38
CA TYR A 69 4.28 -4.65 -9.94
C TYR A 69 5.74 -4.29 -9.64
N PHE A 70 6.70 -4.89 -10.35
CA PHE A 70 8.11 -4.53 -10.21
C PHE A 70 8.48 -3.42 -11.20
N GLY A 71 8.52 -2.18 -10.73
CA GLY A 71 8.93 -1.02 -11.53
C GLY A 71 10.42 -0.69 -11.39
N PRO A 72 10.98 0.13 -12.29
CA PRO A 72 12.29 0.73 -12.06
C PRO A 72 12.24 1.58 -10.81
N ARG A 73 13.32 1.55 -10.02
CA ARG A 73 13.48 2.32 -8.78
C ARG A 73 13.65 3.81 -9.05
N PHE A 74 14.33 4.16 -10.13
CA PHE A 74 14.44 5.53 -10.59
C PHE A 74 14.54 5.58 -12.11
N THR A 75 14.33 6.77 -12.66
CA THR A 75 14.48 7.06 -14.08
C THR A 75 15.52 8.15 -14.22
N GLY A 76 16.67 7.82 -14.82
CA GLY A 76 17.78 8.73 -15.00
C GLY A 76 17.56 9.77 -16.10
N PRO A 77 18.55 10.66 -16.33
CA PRO A 77 18.55 11.58 -17.47
C PRO A 77 18.32 10.83 -18.78
N GLY A 78 17.47 11.36 -19.65
CA GLY A 78 17.11 10.70 -20.91
C GLY A 78 16.04 9.59 -20.78
N LYS A 79 15.35 9.51 -19.63
CA LYS A 79 14.30 8.51 -19.35
C LYS A 79 14.80 7.06 -19.29
N VAL A 80 16.08 6.86 -18.97
CA VAL A 80 16.65 5.51 -18.83
C VAL A 80 16.20 4.92 -17.48
N PRO A 81 15.46 3.80 -17.47
CA PRO A 81 15.01 3.18 -16.23
C PRO A 81 16.17 2.46 -15.53
N PHE A 82 16.15 2.45 -14.19
CA PHE A 82 17.05 1.58 -13.42
C PHE A 82 16.32 0.95 -12.22
N PRO A 83 16.46 -0.37 -11.99
CA PRO A 83 17.03 -1.35 -12.93
C PRO A 83 16.20 -1.44 -14.21
N ASP A 84 16.85 -1.80 -15.33
CA ASP A 84 16.18 -2.13 -16.57
C ASP A 84 15.99 -3.65 -16.68
N PHE A 85 14.78 -4.08 -16.99
CA PHE A 85 14.46 -5.48 -17.20
C PHE A 85 15.27 -6.08 -18.36
N TYR A 86 15.53 -5.29 -19.41
CA TYR A 86 16.26 -5.76 -20.58
C TYR A 86 17.78 -5.89 -20.34
N GLU A 87 18.28 -5.44 -19.19
CA GLU A 87 19.68 -5.65 -18.76
C GLU A 87 19.88 -6.94 -17.95
N LEU A 88 18.81 -7.69 -17.67
CA LEU A 88 18.90 -8.98 -16.99
C LEU A 88 19.64 -10.01 -17.86
N PRO A 89 20.54 -10.82 -17.26
CA PRO A 89 21.17 -11.93 -17.97
C PRO A 89 20.15 -12.89 -18.62
N PRO A 90 20.45 -13.47 -19.81
CA PRO A 90 19.50 -14.34 -20.51
C PRO A 90 19.01 -15.56 -19.72
N HIS A 91 19.81 -16.06 -18.78
CA HIS A 91 19.49 -17.23 -17.94
C HIS A 91 18.83 -16.85 -16.59
N THR A 92 18.41 -15.58 -16.43
CA THR A 92 17.78 -15.11 -15.18
C THR A 92 16.53 -15.91 -14.85
N ARG A 93 15.70 -16.24 -15.83
CA ARG A 93 14.45 -17.00 -15.58
C ARG A 93 14.74 -18.37 -14.98
N GLU A 94 15.60 -19.16 -15.62
CA GLU A 94 15.95 -20.51 -15.18
C GLU A 94 16.64 -20.50 -13.82
N TYR A 95 17.54 -19.54 -13.61
CA TYR A 95 18.18 -19.32 -12.33
C TYR A 95 17.16 -19.08 -11.22
N LEU A 96 16.25 -18.12 -11.41
CA LEU A 96 15.24 -17.79 -10.39
C LEU A 96 14.29 -18.96 -10.10
N LYS A 97 13.90 -19.74 -11.12
CA LYS A 97 13.07 -20.94 -10.90
C LYS A 97 13.78 -21.91 -9.96
N ALA A 98 15.04 -22.23 -10.23
CA ALA A 98 15.84 -23.10 -9.37
C ALA A 98 16.01 -22.52 -7.95
N ARG A 99 16.12 -21.19 -7.82
CA ARG A 99 16.24 -20.52 -6.52
C ARG A 99 14.95 -20.55 -5.71
N VAL A 100 13.77 -20.41 -6.33
CA VAL A 100 12.48 -20.55 -5.65
C VAL A 100 12.37 -21.90 -4.96
N ASP A 101 12.78 -22.97 -5.64
CA ASP A 101 12.73 -24.34 -5.10
C ASP A 101 13.80 -24.60 -4.02
N ALA A 102 14.99 -24.01 -4.18
CA ALA A 102 16.14 -24.31 -3.34
C ALA A 102 16.22 -23.46 -2.05
N THR A 103 15.76 -22.21 -2.07
CA THR A 103 15.90 -21.32 -0.91
C THR A 103 14.94 -21.70 0.21
N SER A 104 15.41 -21.63 1.46
CA SER A 104 14.56 -21.72 2.66
C SER A 104 14.18 -20.35 3.22
N ASN A 105 14.70 -19.26 2.66
CA ASN A 105 14.40 -17.91 3.08
C ASN A 105 13.09 -17.42 2.43
N PRO A 106 12.01 -17.19 3.20
CA PRO A 106 10.72 -16.83 2.63
C PRO A 106 10.75 -15.47 1.93
N ILE A 107 11.60 -14.53 2.36
CA ILE A 107 11.74 -13.21 1.72
C ILE A 107 12.28 -13.38 0.30
N HIS A 108 13.30 -14.23 0.14
CA HIS A 108 13.91 -14.52 -1.15
C HIS A 108 12.95 -15.30 -2.03
N ARG A 109 12.32 -16.36 -1.49
CA ARG A 109 11.33 -17.15 -2.21
C ARG A 109 10.18 -16.28 -2.73
N ALA A 110 9.61 -15.42 -1.89
CA ALA A 110 8.53 -14.51 -2.27
C ALA A 110 8.98 -13.55 -3.37
N ARG A 111 10.17 -12.96 -3.20
CA ARG A 111 10.72 -12.02 -4.18
C ARG A 111 10.95 -12.67 -5.54
N TYR A 112 11.59 -13.84 -5.59
CA TYR A 112 11.89 -14.52 -6.85
C TYR A 112 10.62 -15.01 -7.54
N ALA A 113 9.70 -15.63 -6.79
CA ALA A 113 8.47 -16.17 -7.33
C ALA A 113 7.55 -15.07 -7.86
N ASP A 114 7.38 -13.96 -7.13
CA ASP A 114 6.57 -12.84 -7.60
C ASP A 114 7.24 -12.15 -8.80
N PHE A 115 8.58 -12.04 -8.82
CA PHE A 115 9.28 -11.47 -9.96
C PHE A 115 9.14 -12.33 -11.22
N LEU A 116 9.23 -13.65 -11.09
CA LEU A 116 8.98 -14.61 -12.18
C LEU A 116 7.54 -14.49 -12.71
N TRP A 117 6.56 -14.38 -11.82
CA TRP A 117 5.17 -14.15 -12.19
C TRP A 117 4.97 -12.81 -12.90
N ASP A 118 5.45 -11.71 -12.32
CA ASP A 118 5.24 -10.36 -12.84
C ASP A 118 5.98 -10.15 -14.17
N LYS A 119 7.28 -10.47 -14.24
CA LYS A 119 8.14 -10.11 -15.37
C LYS A 119 8.28 -11.17 -16.45
N PHE A 120 8.25 -12.43 -16.06
CA PHE A 120 8.36 -13.54 -17.01
C PHE A 120 7.01 -14.22 -17.29
N GLN A 121 5.92 -13.76 -16.66
CA GLN A 121 4.58 -14.34 -16.79
C GLN A 121 4.58 -15.85 -16.51
N ASP A 122 5.43 -16.30 -15.57
CA ASP A 122 5.50 -17.70 -15.20
C ASP A 122 4.32 -18.06 -14.29
N ALA A 123 3.32 -18.72 -14.86
CA ALA A 123 2.06 -19.03 -14.18
C ALA A 123 2.23 -19.92 -12.95
N GLU A 124 3.26 -20.78 -12.91
CA GLU A 124 3.53 -21.66 -11.77
C GLU A 124 4.15 -20.87 -10.59
N ALA A 125 4.88 -19.80 -10.89
CA ALA A 125 5.53 -18.97 -9.87
C ALA A 125 4.52 -18.14 -9.05
N GLY A 126 3.36 -17.84 -9.62
CA GLY A 126 2.29 -17.07 -8.97
C GLY A 126 1.80 -17.70 -7.66
N PRO A 127 1.28 -18.94 -7.69
CA PRO A 127 0.94 -19.71 -6.49
C PRO A 127 2.09 -19.81 -5.48
N ALA A 128 3.32 -20.06 -5.95
CA ALA A 128 4.50 -20.14 -5.08
C ALA A 128 4.78 -18.81 -4.36
N ALA A 129 4.56 -17.67 -5.02
CA ALA A 129 4.67 -16.35 -4.42
C ALA A 129 3.62 -16.15 -3.30
N VAL A 130 2.37 -16.58 -3.52
CA VAL A 130 1.31 -16.51 -2.47
C VAL A 130 1.76 -17.25 -1.21
N THR A 131 2.17 -18.51 -1.34
CA THR A 131 2.63 -19.32 -0.21
C THR A 131 3.83 -18.67 0.49
N ALA A 132 4.80 -18.16 -0.27
CA ALA A 132 5.96 -17.50 0.31
C ALA A 132 5.60 -16.19 1.03
N TYR A 133 4.62 -15.42 0.52
CA TYR A 133 4.14 -14.23 1.23
C TYR A 133 3.40 -14.58 2.52
N ILE A 134 2.67 -15.70 2.59
CA ILE A 134 2.09 -16.21 3.85
C ILE A 134 3.22 -16.49 4.87
N ASP A 135 4.31 -17.12 4.44
CA ASP A 135 5.47 -17.33 5.31
C ASP A 135 6.13 -16.00 5.75
N CYS A 136 6.18 -15.00 4.86
CA CYS A 136 6.65 -13.66 5.18
C CYS A 136 5.76 -12.95 6.22
N ILE A 137 4.43 -13.11 6.16
CA ILE A 137 3.52 -12.53 7.17
C ILE A 137 3.93 -12.98 8.57
N ARG A 138 4.11 -14.30 8.75
CA ARG A 138 4.54 -14.88 10.02
C ARG A 138 5.92 -14.36 10.43
N LEU A 139 6.90 -14.44 9.51
CA LEU A 139 8.26 -14.00 9.80
C LEU A 139 8.33 -12.54 10.24
N TYR A 140 7.68 -11.63 9.52
CA TYR A 140 7.72 -10.21 9.84
C TYR A 140 6.99 -9.90 11.13
N ASN A 141 5.88 -10.59 11.42
CA ASN A 141 5.22 -10.43 12.71
C ASN A 141 6.09 -10.91 13.89
N GLU A 142 6.78 -12.05 13.75
CA GLU A 142 7.75 -12.53 14.75
C GLU A 142 8.90 -11.54 15.00
N LEU A 143 9.26 -10.75 13.99
CA LEU A 143 10.28 -9.70 14.09
C LEU A 143 9.74 -8.35 14.62
N GLY A 144 8.42 -8.22 14.81
CA GLY A 144 7.79 -6.94 15.17
C GLY A 144 7.78 -5.91 14.04
N ASP A 145 7.94 -6.34 12.78
CA ASP A 145 7.85 -5.47 11.60
C ASP A 145 6.43 -5.52 11.00
N SER A 146 5.49 -4.86 11.69
CA SER A 146 4.08 -4.77 11.28
C SER A 146 3.90 -4.22 9.86
N ASN A 147 4.80 -3.33 9.42
CA ASN A 147 4.72 -2.75 8.08
C ASN A 147 5.02 -3.77 6.99
N SER A 148 6.11 -4.54 7.13
CA SER A 148 6.44 -5.60 6.19
C SER A 148 5.43 -6.75 6.25
N ALA A 149 4.93 -7.10 7.45
CA ALA A 149 3.86 -8.09 7.62
C ALA A 149 2.58 -7.68 6.87
N PHE A 150 2.16 -6.41 7.01
CA PHE A 150 1.04 -5.87 6.24
C PHE A 150 1.29 -5.91 4.74
N ARG A 151 2.46 -5.45 4.26
CA ARG A 151 2.76 -5.43 2.82
C ARG A 151 2.72 -6.83 2.22
N ALA A 152 3.24 -7.83 2.94
CA ALA A 152 3.15 -9.24 2.58
C ALA A 152 1.68 -9.72 2.54
N ALA A 153 0.88 -9.41 3.57
CA ALA A 153 -0.55 -9.77 3.61
C ALA A 153 -1.34 -9.17 2.44
N ARG A 154 -1.12 -7.88 2.14
CA ARG A 154 -1.73 -7.19 1.01
C ARG A 154 -1.39 -7.86 -0.32
N ARG A 155 -0.11 -8.14 -0.55
CA ARG A 155 0.32 -8.79 -1.80
C ARG A 155 -0.22 -10.22 -1.91
N ALA A 156 -0.24 -10.97 -0.81
CA ALA A 156 -0.82 -12.32 -0.78
C ALA A 156 -2.32 -12.31 -1.13
N CYS A 157 -3.11 -11.38 -0.56
CA CYS A 157 -4.54 -11.25 -0.87
C CYS A 157 -4.75 -10.95 -2.35
N HIS A 158 -4.03 -9.97 -2.89
CA HIS A 158 -4.10 -9.61 -4.31
C HIS A 158 -3.73 -10.77 -5.23
N LEU A 159 -2.63 -11.48 -4.95
CA LEU A 159 -2.22 -12.60 -5.78
C LEU A 159 -3.23 -13.76 -5.70
N ALA A 160 -3.76 -14.06 -4.51
CA ALA A 160 -4.73 -15.12 -4.33
C ALA A 160 -6.05 -14.87 -5.09
N THR A 161 -6.51 -13.62 -5.22
CA THR A 161 -7.69 -13.30 -6.06
C THR A 161 -7.43 -13.55 -7.53
N LYS A 162 -6.22 -13.25 -8.03
CA LYS A 162 -5.85 -13.43 -9.44
C LYS A 162 -5.79 -14.91 -9.85
N PHE A 163 -5.37 -15.82 -8.97
CA PHE A 163 -5.24 -17.25 -9.32
C PHE A 163 -6.50 -18.08 -9.09
N GLY A 164 -7.48 -17.57 -8.33
CA GLY A 164 -8.77 -18.25 -8.13
C GLY A 164 -8.69 -19.60 -7.40
N ASN A 165 -7.53 -19.99 -6.85
CA ASN A 165 -7.36 -21.23 -6.11
C ASN A 165 -7.98 -21.09 -4.70
N ALA A 166 -9.06 -21.82 -4.44
CA ALA A 166 -9.82 -21.72 -3.20
C ALA A 166 -9.00 -22.06 -1.94
N GLU A 167 -8.09 -23.04 -2.02
CA GLU A 167 -7.22 -23.43 -0.89
C GLU A 167 -6.22 -22.33 -0.56
N LEU A 168 -5.58 -21.75 -1.58
CA LEU A 168 -4.66 -20.63 -1.41
C LEU A 168 -5.37 -19.40 -0.84
N ARG A 169 -6.55 -19.05 -1.38
CA ARG A 169 -7.33 -17.92 -0.88
C ARG A 169 -7.72 -18.11 0.59
N ARG A 170 -8.11 -19.33 0.98
CA ARG A 170 -8.41 -19.67 2.38
C ARG A 170 -7.17 -19.55 3.28
N ALA A 171 -6.02 -20.07 2.84
CA ALA A 171 -4.78 -19.97 3.60
C ALA A 171 -4.32 -18.52 3.79
N VAL A 172 -4.47 -17.66 2.78
CA VAL A 172 -4.20 -16.22 2.90
C VAL A 172 -5.15 -15.56 3.89
N LYS A 173 -6.45 -15.85 3.79
CA LYS A 173 -7.46 -15.34 4.73
C LYS A 173 -7.10 -15.68 6.17
N GLU A 174 -6.83 -16.96 6.45
CA GLU A 174 -6.46 -17.44 7.79
C GLU A 174 -5.21 -16.75 8.32
N ALA A 175 -4.17 -16.59 7.49
CA ALA A 175 -2.95 -15.90 7.86
C ALA A 175 -3.19 -14.40 8.18
N ALA A 176 -3.98 -13.71 7.37
CA ALA A 176 -4.28 -12.30 7.56
C ALA A 176 -5.22 -12.04 8.77
N VAL A 177 -6.23 -12.90 9.00
CA VAL A 177 -7.09 -12.83 10.19
C VAL A 177 -6.26 -13.07 11.46
N LYS A 178 -5.36 -14.07 11.44
CA LYS A 178 -4.44 -14.31 12.55
C LYS A 178 -3.55 -13.10 12.81
N LEU A 179 -2.97 -12.50 11.76
CA LEU A 179 -2.15 -11.30 11.87
C LEU A 179 -2.93 -10.14 12.52
N ILE A 180 -4.20 -9.95 12.15
CA ILE A 180 -5.06 -8.92 12.78
C ILE A 180 -5.21 -9.16 14.28
N ALA A 181 -5.48 -10.40 14.71
CA ALA A 181 -5.61 -10.72 16.13
C ALA A 181 -4.31 -10.43 16.92
N GLU A 182 -3.15 -10.74 16.31
CA GLU A 182 -1.84 -10.47 16.89
C GLU A 182 -1.55 -8.97 16.97
N LEU A 183 -1.80 -8.20 15.90
CA LEU A 183 -1.62 -6.74 15.87
C LEU A 183 -2.52 -6.01 16.87
N VAL A 184 -3.77 -6.47 17.06
CA VAL A 184 -4.67 -5.94 18.10
C VAL A 184 -4.07 -6.14 19.49
N THR A 185 -3.50 -7.32 19.76
CA THR A 185 -2.86 -7.63 21.05
C THR A 185 -1.64 -6.75 21.30
N GLN A 186 -0.91 -6.39 20.24
CA GLN A 186 0.24 -5.48 20.28
C GLN A 186 -0.14 -3.99 20.30
N ALA A 187 -1.44 -3.66 20.28
CA ALA A 187 -1.96 -2.30 20.17
C ALA A 187 -1.52 -1.53 18.91
N ASP A 188 -1.14 -2.24 17.84
CA ASP A 188 -0.69 -1.64 16.59
C ASP A 188 -1.85 -1.43 15.60
N LEU A 189 -2.79 -0.59 16.05
CA LEU A 189 -4.07 -0.39 15.38
C LEU A 189 -3.91 0.15 13.95
N GLY A 190 -2.84 0.92 13.66
CA GLY A 190 -2.60 1.47 12.32
C GLY A 190 -2.49 0.39 11.24
N PHE A 191 -1.88 -0.76 11.55
CA PHE A 191 -1.76 -1.87 10.62
C PHE A 191 -2.96 -2.81 10.63
N VAL A 192 -3.73 -2.89 11.73
CA VAL A 192 -5.01 -3.63 11.76
C VAL A 192 -5.93 -3.15 10.64
N ARG A 193 -6.10 -1.83 10.48
CA ARG A 193 -6.89 -1.26 9.36
C ARG A 193 -6.34 -1.68 8.01
N LYS A 194 -5.02 -1.59 7.83
CA LYS A 194 -4.37 -1.85 6.54
C LYS A 194 -4.47 -3.31 6.11
N VAL A 195 -4.34 -4.25 7.05
CA VAL A 195 -4.55 -5.70 6.78
C VAL A 195 -6.03 -5.98 6.53
N GLY A 196 -6.91 -5.33 7.29
CA GLY A 196 -8.35 -5.37 7.09
C GLY A 196 -8.81 -4.96 5.70
N ASP A 197 -8.28 -3.83 5.22
CA ASP A 197 -8.49 -3.32 3.87
C ASP A 197 -8.07 -4.35 2.81
N ALA A 198 -6.93 -5.01 2.99
CA ALA A 198 -6.51 -6.09 2.08
C ALA A 198 -7.41 -7.32 2.13
N LEU A 199 -7.98 -7.66 3.29
CA LEU A 199 -8.90 -8.79 3.43
C LEU A 199 -10.22 -8.59 2.67
N THR A 200 -10.64 -7.35 2.40
CA THR A 200 -11.89 -7.11 1.65
C THR A 200 -11.79 -7.57 0.19
N ASP A 201 -10.58 -7.65 -0.38
CA ASP A 201 -10.33 -8.23 -1.72
C ASP A 201 -10.72 -9.71 -1.81
N ILE A 202 -10.68 -10.44 -0.68
CA ILE A 202 -11.13 -11.83 -0.54
C ILE A 202 -12.31 -11.95 0.43
N GLY A 203 -13.11 -10.88 0.53
CA GLY A 203 -14.18 -10.75 1.50
C GLY A 203 -15.29 -11.79 1.39
N ASP A 204 -15.47 -12.42 0.23
CA ASP A 204 -16.40 -13.54 0.00
C ASP A 204 -16.05 -14.79 0.83
N LEU A 205 -14.82 -14.89 1.33
CA LEU A 205 -14.38 -16.01 2.17
C LEU A 205 -14.43 -15.71 3.67
N LEU A 206 -14.77 -14.48 4.06
CA LEU A 206 -14.89 -14.13 5.47
C LEU A 206 -16.16 -14.78 6.04
N GLU A 207 -16.02 -15.45 7.17
CA GLU A 207 -17.17 -15.98 7.92
C GLU A 207 -17.90 -14.84 8.64
N PRO A 208 -19.20 -14.99 8.98
CA PRO A 208 -19.96 -13.96 9.71
C PRO A 208 -19.26 -13.48 11.00
N GLU A 209 -18.65 -14.41 11.74
CA GLU A 209 -17.91 -14.11 12.98
C GLU A 209 -16.65 -13.29 12.70
N GLU A 210 -15.96 -13.56 11.59
CA GLU A 210 -14.78 -12.79 11.16
C GLU A 210 -15.17 -11.38 10.73
N ARG A 211 -16.27 -11.23 9.97
CA ARG A 211 -16.81 -9.90 9.61
C ARG A 211 -17.20 -9.10 10.85
N LYS A 212 -17.93 -9.71 11.78
CA LYS A 212 -18.33 -9.08 13.04
C LYS A 212 -17.11 -8.62 13.85
N MET A 213 -16.09 -9.49 13.95
CA MET A 213 -14.83 -9.14 14.61
C MET A 213 -14.19 -7.92 13.94
N LEU A 214 -14.06 -7.89 12.61
CA LEU A 214 -13.50 -6.73 11.90
C LEU A 214 -14.31 -5.45 12.14
N ILE A 215 -15.64 -5.52 12.11
CA ILE A 215 -16.54 -4.38 12.41
C ILE A 215 -16.25 -3.83 13.82
N GLU A 216 -16.25 -4.70 14.83
CA GLU A 216 -16.01 -4.29 16.22
C GLU A 216 -14.64 -3.63 16.38
N ARG A 217 -13.59 -4.19 15.75
CA ARG A 217 -12.24 -3.63 15.80
C ARG A 217 -12.16 -2.27 15.11
N PHE A 218 -12.71 -2.13 13.90
CA PHE A 218 -12.63 -0.86 13.18
C PHE A 218 -13.50 0.23 13.79
N GLU A 219 -14.66 -0.09 14.37
CA GLU A 219 -15.46 0.89 15.13
C GLU A 219 -14.70 1.38 16.37
N HIS A 220 -14.03 0.47 17.10
CA HIS A 220 -13.19 0.86 18.23
C HIS A 220 -12.02 1.75 17.80
N MET A 221 -11.34 1.40 16.71
CA MET A 221 -10.26 2.22 16.14
C MET A 221 -10.75 3.59 15.66
N ARG A 222 -11.92 3.63 15.01
CA ARG A 222 -12.53 4.89 14.58
C ARG A 222 -12.78 5.80 15.78
N ALA A 223 -13.37 5.26 16.85
CA ALA A 223 -13.62 6.02 18.07
C ALA A 223 -12.33 6.58 18.69
N SER A 224 -11.23 5.82 18.66
CA SER A 224 -9.94 6.32 19.15
C SER A 224 -9.40 7.45 18.28
N PHE A 225 -9.46 7.35 16.94
CA PHE A 225 -9.04 8.42 16.03
C PHE A 225 -9.89 9.69 16.15
N VAL A 226 -11.21 9.55 16.34
CA VAL A 226 -12.11 10.68 16.60
C VAL A 226 -11.69 11.42 17.88
N SER A 227 -11.40 10.68 18.96
CA SER A 227 -11.05 11.30 20.25
C SER A 227 -9.78 12.15 20.21
N VAL A 228 -8.82 11.79 19.35
CA VAL A 228 -7.58 12.54 19.12
C VAL A 228 -7.64 13.45 17.88
N ARG A 229 -8.82 13.61 17.27
CA ARG A 229 -9.05 14.42 16.06
C ARG A 229 -8.14 14.06 14.88
N ASN A 230 -7.84 12.77 14.71
CA ASN A 230 -7.11 12.25 13.56
C ASN A 230 -8.10 11.91 12.43
N TYR A 231 -8.62 12.95 11.79
CA TYR A 231 -9.65 12.82 10.75
C TYR A 231 -9.19 12.02 9.53
N PHE A 232 -7.89 12.04 9.20
CA PHE A 232 -7.35 11.23 8.11
C PHE A 232 -7.49 9.72 8.38
N LEU A 233 -7.07 9.27 9.57
CA LEU A 233 -7.18 7.86 9.94
C LEU A 233 -8.64 7.44 10.23
N GLU A 234 -9.46 8.35 10.76
CA GLU A 234 -10.90 8.14 10.88
C GLU A 234 -11.53 7.82 9.52
N ARG A 235 -11.36 8.69 8.51
CA ARG A 235 -11.92 8.49 7.16
C ARG A 235 -11.36 7.23 6.49
N ALA A 236 -10.07 6.97 6.64
CA ALA A 236 -9.47 5.75 6.13
C ALA A 236 -10.09 4.49 6.76
N THR A 237 -10.48 4.55 8.03
CA THR A 237 -11.14 3.45 8.74
C THR A 237 -12.60 3.32 8.33
N LEU A 238 -13.32 4.43 8.14
CA LEU A 238 -14.70 4.46 7.64
C LEU A 238 -14.84 3.82 6.25
N LYS A 239 -13.87 4.05 5.35
CA LYS A 239 -13.84 3.42 4.02
C LYS A 239 -13.81 1.89 4.10
N VAL A 240 -12.97 1.34 4.99
CA VAL A 240 -12.87 -0.10 5.22
C VAL A 240 -14.14 -0.63 5.90
N LEU A 241 -14.63 0.06 6.94
CA LEU A 241 -15.90 -0.29 7.60
C LEU A 241 -17.05 -0.41 6.61
N ARG A 242 -17.17 0.54 5.68
CA ARG A 242 -18.21 0.50 4.65
C ARG A 242 -18.14 -0.77 3.80
N GLN A 243 -16.93 -1.18 3.40
CA GLN A 243 -16.75 -2.43 2.65
C GLN A 243 -17.14 -3.65 3.49
N VAL A 244 -16.77 -3.69 4.78
CA VAL A 244 -17.12 -4.81 5.66
C VAL A 244 -18.63 -4.85 5.94
N TYR A 245 -19.29 -3.71 6.16
CA TYR A 245 -20.76 -3.65 6.30
C TYR A 245 -21.47 -4.13 5.06
N LYS A 246 -20.97 -3.76 3.87
CA LYS A 246 -21.50 -4.26 2.60
C LYS A 246 -21.36 -5.78 2.49
N LEU A 247 -20.21 -6.34 2.88
CA LEU A 247 -20.00 -7.79 2.91
C LEU A 247 -20.92 -8.49 3.92
N ASP A 248 -21.28 -7.81 5.01
CA ASP A 248 -22.21 -8.32 6.03
C ASP A 248 -23.69 -8.17 5.64
N GLY A 249 -23.98 -7.40 4.58
CA GLY A 249 -25.35 -7.10 4.15
C GLY A 249 -26.06 -6.03 4.99
N ASP A 250 -25.34 -5.31 5.86
CA ASP A 250 -25.89 -4.22 6.67
C ASP A 250 -25.85 -2.89 5.89
N SER A 251 -26.83 -2.71 4.99
CA SER A 251 -26.95 -1.49 4.18
C SER A 251 -27.16 -0.22 5.01
N VAL A 252 -27.72 -0.34 6.23
CA VAL A 252 -27.97 0.79 7.11
C VAL A 252 -26.66 1.27 7.73
N ALA A 253 -25.85 0.35 8.26
CA ALA A 253 -24.52 0.67 8.76
C ALA A 253 -23.56 1.12 7.65
N GLU A 254 -23.64 0.52 6.46
CA GLU A 254 -22.90 0.96 5.28
C GLU A 254 -23.22 2.44 4.97
N ARG A 255 -24.51 2.79 4.86
CA ARG A 255 -24.95 4.17 4.60
C ARG A 255 -24.51 5.11 5.72
N ARG A 256 -24.60 4.69 6.98
CA ARG A 256 -24.16 5.47 8.14
C ARG A 256 -22.65 5.76 8.08
N ALA A 257 -21.83 4.76 7.79
CA ALA A 257 -20.38 4.95 7.64
C ALA A 257 -20.06 5.89 6.47
N TRP A 258 -20.80 5.78 5.36
CA TRP A 258 -20.63 6.69 4.22
C TRP A 258 -21.00 8.14 4.58
N LEU A 259 -22.06 8.35 5.36
CA LEU A 259 -22.44 9.68 5.86
C LEU A 259 -21.34 10.25 6.75
N GLN A 260 -20.85 9.46 7.70
CA GLN A 260 -19.81 9.85 8.65
C GLN A 260 -18.49 10.23 7.97
N GLU A 261 -18.18 9.64 6.81
CA GLU A 261 -16.99 10.03 6.03
C GLU A 261 -17.09 11.49 5.57
N GLY A 262 -18.25 11.91 5.07
CA GLY A 262 -18.54 13.30 4.69
C GLY A 262 -18.52 14.24 5.90
N GLU A 263 -19.09 13.79 7.02
CA GLU A 263 -19.12 14.57 8.27
C GLU A 263 -17.71 14.77 8.85
N SER A 264 -16.80 13.81 8.67
CA SER A 264 -15.40 13.94 9.09
C SER A 264 -14.66 15.02 8.28
N TYR A 265 -14.93 15.16 6.97
CA TYR A 265 -14.39 16.29 6.19
C TYR A 265 -14.94 17.63 6.68
N GLU A 266 -16.26 17.71 6.92
CA GLU A 266 -16.91 18.90 7.46
C GLU A 266 -16.33 19.31 8.82
N ALA A 267 -16.21 18.36 9.75
CA ALA A 267 -15.68 18.59 11.09
C ALA A 267 -14.21 19.03 11.08
N GLU A 268 -13.38 18.45 10.20
CA GLU A 268 -12.00 18.90 10.02
C GLU A 268 -11.95 20.31 9.44
N GLY A 269 -12.82 20.63 8.46
CA GLY A 269 -12.95 21.97 7.90
C GLY A 269 -13.29 23.01 8.97
N ASP A 270 -14.30 22.72 9.80
CA ASP A 270 -14.71 23.57 10.92
C ASP A 270 -13.56 23.78 11.92
N TYR A 271 -12.79 22.73 12.20
CA TYR A 271 -11.62 22.80 13.07
C TYR A 271 -10.50 23.66 12.47
N LYS A 272 -10.17 23.47 11.19
CA LYS A 272 -9.13 24.25 10.49
C LYS A 272 -9.50 25.71 10.35
N LEU A 273 -10.77 26.02 10.11
CA LEU A 273 -11.27 27.39 10.05
C LEU A 273 -11.11 28.12 11.39
N LYS A 274 -11.33 27.43 12.51
CA LYS A 274 -11.16 27.98 13.88
C LYS A 274 -9.70 28.17 14.31
N LEU A 275 -8.75 27.49 13.66
CA LEU A 275 -7.33 27.57 14.00
C LEU A 275 -6.62 28.82 13.46
N ASP A 276 -7.31 29.65 12.66
CA ASP A 276 -6.79 30.93 12.19
C ASP A 276 -6.65 31.89 13.40
N GLY A 277 -5.46 31.87 14.00
CA GLY A 277 -5.11 32.60 15.21
C GLY A 277 -4.01 31.96 16.08
N THR A 278 -3.72 30.65 15.93
CA THR A 278 -2.84 29.95 16.90
C THR A 278 -1.72 29.06 16.34
N GLY A 279 -1.52 28.92 15.02
CA GLY A 279 -0.39 28.08 14.57
C GLY A 279 -0.12 27.85 13.08
N GLY A 280 -0.95 28.32 12.16
CA GLY A 280 -0.60 28.45 10.75
C GLY A 280 -0.46 29.93 10.45
N GLY A 281 0.55 30.36 9.68
CA GLY A 281 0.68 31.77 9.30
C GLY A 281 -0.64 32.35 8.75
N PRO A 282 -0.81 33.68 8.78
CA PRO A 282 -2.06 34.34 8.41
C PRO A 282 -2.62 33.83 7.07
N GLY A 283 -3.84 33.27 7.10
CA GLY A 283 -4.58 32.81 5.91
C GLY A 283 -4.45 31.33 5.55
N GLY A 284 -3.69 30.52 6.30
CA GLY A 284 -3.57 29.09 6.04
C GLY A 284 -4.81 28.26 6.42
N GLY A 285 -5.52 28.63 7.50
CA GLY A 285 -6.70 27.91 7.99
C GLY A 285 -7.86 27.90 7.00
N PRO A 286 -8.33 29.07 6.50
CA PRO A 286 -9.45 29.16 5.57
C PRO A 286 -9.23 28.46 4.23
N VAL A 287 -7.98 28.45 3.72
CA VAL A 287 -7.63 27.74 2.48
C VAL A 287 -7.74 26.23 2.65
N VAL A 288 -7.24 25.70 3.77
CA VAL A 288 -7.38 24.26 4.06
C VAL A 288 -8.84 23.90 4.34
N ALA A 289 -9.57 24.73 5.10
CA ALA A 289 -10.97 24.52 5.41
C ALA A 289 -11.85 24.50 4.16
N SER A 290 -11.67 25.44 3.24
CA SER A 290 -12.42 25.48 1.98
C SER A 290 -12.15 24.26 1.10
N HIS A 291 -10.90 23.77 1.04
CA HIS A 291 -10.62 22.50 0.36
C HIS A 291 -11.37 21.31 1.01
N LEU A 292 -11.37 21.23 2.34
CA LEU A 292 -12.09 20.17 3.07
C LEU A 292 -13.61 20.26 2.88
N TYR A 293 -14.18 21.47 2.89
CA TYR A 293 -15.60 21.67 2.59
C TYR A 293 -15.95 21.29 1.15
N GLN A 294 -15.06 21.55 0.18
CA GLN A 294 -15.28 21.09 -1.19
C GLN A 294 -15.29 19.56 -1.27
N LEU A 295 -14.37 18.88 -0.58
CA LEU A 295 -14.37 17.41 -0.51
C LEU A 295 -15.66 16.87 0.14
N ALA A 296 -16.12 17.50 1.23
CA ALA A 296 -17.38 17.14 1.87
C ALA A 296 -18.59 17.38 0.93
N LEU A 297 -18.58 18.49 0.18
CA LEU A 297 -19.64 18.86 -0.75
C LEU A 297 -19.74 17.82 -1.87
N ASP A 298 -18.63 17.50 -2.53
CA ASP A 298 -18.57 16.50 -3.59
C ASP A 298 -19.07 15.13 -3.09
N HIS A 299 -18.69 14.78 -1.86
CA HIS A 299 -19.11 13.54 -1.20
C HIS A 299 -20.63 13.49 -0.94
N PHE A 300 -21.21 14.53 -0.33
CA PHE A 300 -22.66 14.57 -0.06
C PHE A 300 -23.50 14.71 -1.33
N MET A 301 -22.97 15.35 -2.39
CA MET A 301 -23.59 15.34 -3.71
C MET A 301 -23.68 13.92 -4.29
N GLN A 302 -22.61 13.13 -4.20
CA GLN A 302 -22.63 11.71 -4.62
C GLN A 302 -23.63 10.87 -3.81
N MET A 303 -23.84 11.25 -2.54
CA MET A 303 -24.81 10.58 -1.66
C MET A 303 -26.27 11.02 -1.87
N GLY A 304 -26.51 12.14 -2.55
CA GLY A 304 -27.85 12.76 -2.69
C GLY A 304 -28.34 13.52 -1.44
N GLU A 305 -27.44 13.92 -0.54
CA GLU A 305 -27.79 14.60 0.73
C GLU A 305 -27.96 16.11 0.55
N THR A 306 -29.09 16.54 -0.04
CA THR A 306 -29.34 17.94 -0.46
C THR A 306 -29.20 18.97 0.67
N ALA A 307 -29.70 18.67 1.87
CA ALA A 307 -29.61 19.57 3.02
C ALA A 307 -28.16 19.81 3.47
N LYS A 308 -27.32 18.77 3.43
CA LYS A 308 -25.87 18.88 3.73
C LYS A 308 -25.15 19.67 2.64
N VAL A 309 -25.51 19.48 1.38
CA VAL A 309 -24.97 20.22 0.23
C VAL A 309 -25.22 21.72 0.39
N GLU A 310 -26.45 22.14 0.70
CA GLU A 310 -26.79 23.55 0.91
C GLU A 310 -26.02 24.18 2.09
N SER A 311 -25.94 23.45 3.22
CA SER A 311 -25.16 23.88 4.39
C SER A 311 -23.68 24.09 4.05
N LEU A 312 -23.06 23.15 3.33
CA LEU A 312 -21.65 23.24 2.95
C LEU A 312 -21.36 24.33 1.94
N GLN A 313 -22.27 24.61 1.00
CA GLN A 313 -22.12 25.76 0.10
C GLN A 313 -22.04 27.08 0.86
N LYS A 314 -22.77 27.21 1.97
CA LYS A 314 -22.67 28.39 2.85
C LYS A 314 -21.31 28.43 3.55
N LYS A 315 -20.88 27.34 4.20
CA LYS A 315 -19.57 27.24 4.87
C LYS A 315 -18.40 27.50 3.93
N LEU A 316 -18.49 27.01 2.70
CA LEU A 316 -17.49 27.22 1.65
C LEU A 316 -17.38 28.70 1.26
N LYS A 317 -18.51 29.41 1.08
CA LYS A 317 -18.53 30.86 0.84
C LYS A 317 -17.91 31.64 2.01
N GLU A 318 -18.22 31.25 3.25
CA GLU A 318 -17.65 31.88 4.44
C GLU A 318 -16.12 31.69 4.51
N ALA A 319 -15.63 30.46 4.30
CA ALA A 319 -14.20 30.20 4.25
C ALA A 319 -13.49 30.98 3.13
N TYR A 320 -14.12 31.15 1.97
CA TYR A 320 -13.59 31.97 0.89
C TYR A 320 -13.53 33.47 1.23
N ALA A 321 -14.50 33.98 1.97
CA ALA A 321 -14.50 35.38 2.41
C ALA A 321 -13.39 35.67 3.43
N LEU A 322 -12.98 34.65 4.20
CA LEU A 322 -11.92 34.75 5.20
C LEU A 322 -10.51 34.45 4.64
N GLY A 323 -10.42 33.87 3.44
CA GLY A 323 -9.14 33.57 2.79
C GLY A 323 -8.41 34.82 2.27
N PRO A 324 -7.13 34.69 1.88
CA PRO A 324 -6.36 35.80 1.28
C PRO A 324 -7.06 36.37 0.05
N ALA A 325 -6.94 37.67 -0.22
CA ALA A 325 -7.59 38.35 -1.35
C ALA A 325 -7.34 37.67 -2.72
N ASN A 326 -6.16 37.06 -2.90
CA ASN A 326 -5.77 36.37 -4.13
C ASN A 326 -6.40 34.96 -4.25
N TYR A 327 -7.01 34.44 -3.19
CA TYR A 327 -7.60 33.10 -3.18
C TYR A 327 -8.93 33.06 -3.94
N GLN A 328 -9.72 34.14 -3.88
CA GLN A 328 -10.93 34.27 -4.70
C GLN A 328 -10.59 34.22 -6.20
N GLN A 329 -9.54 34.93 -6.62
CA GLN A 329 -9.05 34.90 -8.01
C GLN A 329 -8.54 33.50 -8.44
N PHE A 330 -7.85 32.78 -7.55
CA PHE A 330 -7.41 31.40 -7.82
C PHE A 330 -8.59 30.44 -8.02
N VAL A 331 -9.62 30.53 -7.18
CA VAL A 331 -10.83 29.69 -7.26
C VAL A 331 -11.67 30.03 -8.50
N GLU A 332 -11.80 31.31 -8.84
CA GLU A 332 -12.44 31.75 -10.09
C GLU A 332 -11.69 31.24 -11.32
N GLY A 333 -10.35 31.23 -11.27
CA GLY A 333 -9.50 30.62 -12.31
C GLY A 333 -9.73 29.12 -12.49
N LEU A 334 -9.96 28.37 -11.41
CA LEU A 334 -10.28 26.93 -11.47
C LEU A 334 -11.67 26.65 -12.04
N ARG A 335 -12.66 27.52 -11.76
CA ARG A 335 -14.02 27.42 -12.33
C ARG A 335 -14.09 27.86 -13.79
N GLY A 336 -13.10 28.64 -14.25
CA GLY A 336 -12.98 29.15 -15.61
C GLY A 336 -12.24 28.25 -16.60
N VAL A 337 -11.90 27.00 -16.24
CA VAL A 337 -11.39 26.00 -17.21
C VAL A 337 -12.58 25.23 -17.77
N PRO A 338 -13.15 25.61 -18.93
CA PRO A 338 -14.11 24.77 -19.61
C PRO A 338 -13.42 23.46 -19.98
N GLY A 339 -14.08 22.34 -19.69
CA GLY A 339 -13.67 21.04 -20.20
C GLY A 339 -13.41 21.15 -21.70
N GLY A 340 -12.23 20.71 -22.12
CA GLY A 340 -11.84 20.64 -23.52
C GLY A 340 -12.74 19.66 -24.28
N SER A 341 -13.93 20.12 -24.64
CA SER A 341 -14.69 19.65 -25.79
C SER A 341 -13.93 20.04 -27.03
N GLY A 342 -13.75 19.05 -27.92
CA GLY A 342 -12.80 19.11 -29.01
C GLY A 342 -13.12 20.09 -30.15
N THR A 343 -12.10 20.25 -30.98
CA THR A 343 -12.13 20.63 -32.38
C THR A 343 -10.91 19.92 -32.98
N GLN A 344 -11.07 18.87 -33.78
CA GLN A 344 -11.16 18.95 -35.25
C GLN A 344 -10.24 20.01 -35.84
N ASN A 345 -9.05 19.57 -36.26
CA ASN A 345 -8.57 19.64 -37.64
C ASN A 345 -7.54 18.56 -37.89
#